data_AF-A0A6L3YCJ2-F1
#
_entry.id   AF-A0A6L3YCJ2-F1
#
_cell.length_a   1.000
_cell.length_b   1.000
_cell.length_c   1.000
_cell.angle_alpha   90.00
_cell.angle_beta   90.00
_cell.angle_gamma   90.00
#
_symmetry.space_group_name_H-M   'P 1'
#
loop_
_entity.id
_entity.type
_entity.pdbx_description
1 polymer ?
#
loop_
_entity_poly.entity_id
_entity_poly.type
_entity_poly.pdbx_seq_one_letter_code
_entity_poly.pdbx_strand_id
1 'polypeptide(L)'
;MSLYLKSWLFTCWIVALIFTISYWLPLFEQLPEPLGLIAGFAFFVGHALAMLYGFYCPECGLSVYQSKKGFIVGYGPIPHRNCGHCGRDHSRTE
;
A
#
# COMPACT_ATOMS: atom_id res chain seq x y z
N MET A 1 17.34 3.04 -3.23
CA MET A 1 16.14 3.86 -2.96
C MET A 1 15.70 3.67 -1.52
N SER A 2 15.43 4.76 -0.80
CA SER A 2 14.95 4.71 0.58
C SER A 2 13.55 4.11 0.66
N LEU A 3 13.20 3.54 1.82
CA LEU A 3 11.88 2.97 2.06
C LEU A 3 10.78 4.03 1.90
N TYR A 4 11.06 5.27 2.32
CA TYR A 4 10.15 6.40 2.16
C TYR A 4 9.85 6.71 0.69
N LEU A 5 10.88 6.76 -0.16
CA LEU A 5 10.70 7.03 -1.60
C LEU A 5 9.96 5.87 -2.30
N LYS A 6 10.27 4.62 -1.95
CA LYS A 6 9.55 3.44 -2.46
C LYS A 6 8.07 3.49 -2.10
N SER A 7 7.75 3.84 -0.85
CA SER A 7 6.37 3.96 -0.37
C SER A 7 5.64 5.10 -1.09
N TRP A 8 6.30 6.22 -1.37
CA TRP A 8 5.71 7.29 -2.18
C TRP A 8 5.41 6.87 -3.62
N LEU A 9 6.32 6.16 -4.28
CA LEU A 9 6.05 5.62 -5.63
C LEU A 9 4.83 4.70 -5.63
N PHE A 10 4.72 3.84 -4.62
CA PHE A 10 3.55 2.97 -4.48
C PHE A 10 2.27 3.77 -4.22
N THR A 11 2.34 4.82 -3.40
CA THR A 11 1.21 5.72 -3.15
C THR A 11 0.75 6.40 -4.44
N CYS A 12 1.69 6.93 -5.23
CA CYS A 12 1.39 7.51 -6.55
C CYS A 12 0.79 6.47 -7.50
N TRP A 13 1.26 5.22 -7.45
CA TRP A 13 0.67 4.12 -8.21
C TRP A 13 -0.78 3.83 -7.79
N ILE A 14 -1.08 3.78 -6.49
CA ILE A 14 -2.46 3.60 -6.00
C ILE A 14 -3.36 4.75 -6.46
N VAL A 15 -2.86 5.99 -6.41
CA VAL A 15 -3.59 7.15 -6.92
C VAL A 15 -3.86 7.00 -8.41
N ALA A 16 -2.87 6.59 -9.21
CA ALA A 16 -3.05 6.31 -10.63
C ALA A 16 -4.08 5.18 -10.87
N LEU A 17 -4.06 4.11 -10.07
CA LEU A 17 -5.05 3.03 -10.16
C LEU A 17 -6.48 3.51 -9.89
N ILE A 18 -6.66 4.39 -8.91
CA ILE A 18 -7.98 4.98 -8.62
C ILE A 18 -8.47 5.81 -9.81
N PHE A 19 -7.62 6.67 -10.38
CA PHE A 19 -8.00 7.48 -11.55
C PHE A 19 -8.23 6.66 -12.81
N THR A 20 -7.58 5.50 -12.91
CA THR A 20 -7.70 4.60 -14.05
C THR A 20 -8.70 3.47 -13.83
N ILE A 21 -9.47 3.47 -12.73
CA ILE A 21 -10.40 2.39 -12.37
C ILE A 21 -11.39 2.04 -13.49
N SER A 22 -11.87 3.04 -14.23
CA SER A 22 -12.77 2.87 -15.36
C SER A 22 -12.16 2.11 -16.54
N TYR A 23 -10.83 2.02 -16.62
CA TYR A 23 -10.13 1.21 -17.61
C TYR A 23 -9.92 -0.23 -17.14
N TRP A 24 -9.80 -0.45 -15.83
CA TRP A 24 -9.59 -1.79 -15.26
C TRP A 24 -10.88 -2.59 -15.17
N LEU A 25 -12.00 -1.94 -14.82
CA LEU A 25 -13.30 -2.62 -14.67
C LEU A 25 -13.72 -3.39 -15.93
N PRO A 26 -13.69 -2.81 -17.15
CA PRO A 26 -14.04 -3.53 -18.37
C PRO A 26 -13.14 -4.72 -18.67
N LEU A 27 -11.86 -4.68 -18.25
CA LEU A 27 -10.94 -5.81 -18.43
C LEU A 27 -11.35 -7.01 -17.57
N PHE A 28 -11.87 -6.76 -16.37
CA PHE A 28 -12.38 -7.83 -15.52
C PHE A 28 -13.73 -8.37 -16.00
N GLU A 29 -14.59 -7.52 -16.55
CA GLU A 29 -15.90 -7.92 -17.11
C GLU A 29 -15.77 -8.79 -18.37
N GLN A 30 -14.64 -8.71 -19.09
CA GLN A 30 -14.36 -9.58 -20.25
C GLN A 30 -14.06 -11.03 -19.84
N LEU A 31 -13.74 -11.28 -18.56
CA LEU A 31 -13.47 -12.62 -18.08
C LEU A 31 -14.78 -13.35 -17.75
N PRO A 32 -14.89 -14.66 -18.04
CA PRO A 32 -16.06 -15.44 -17.65
C PRO A 32 -16.31 -15.37 -16.13
N GLU A 33 -17.56 -15.28 -15.71
CA GLU A 33 -17.87 -15.43 -14.30
C GLU A 33 -17.54 -16.86 -13.81
N PRO A 34 -17.03 -17.01 -12.57
CA PRO A 34 -16.76 -15.98 -11.55
C PRO A 34 -15.34 -15.37 -11.62
N LEU A 35 -14.54 -15.71 -12.64
CA LEU A 35 -13.13 -15.34 -12.71
C LEU A 35 -12.91 -13.82 -12.77
N GLY A 36 -13.76 -13.09 -13.48
CA GLY A 36 -13.69 -11.62 -13.53
C GLY A 36 -13.82 -10.98 -12.16
N LEU A 37 -14.81 -11.43 -11.37
CA LEU A 37 -15.04 -10.95 -10.01
C LEU A 37 -13.88 -11.30 -9.08
N ILE A 38 -13.36 -12.52 -9.16
CA ILE A 38 -12.21 -12.96 -8.36
C ILE A 38 -10.96 -12.15 -8.73
N ALA A 39 -10.70 -11.94 -10.02
CA ALA A 39 -9.55 -11.19 -10.51
C ALA A 39 -9.60 -9.73 -10.07
N GLY A 40 -10.75 -9.08 -10.21
CA GLY A 40 -10.94 -7.71 -9.73
C GLY A 40 -10.74 -7.59 -8.22
N PHE A 41 -11.36 -8.49 -7.44
CA PHE A 41 -11.20 -8.49 -5.98
C PHE A 41 -9.73 -8.73 -5.56
N ALA A 42 -9.08 -9.74 -6.13
CA ALA A 42 -7.68 -10.04 -5.87
C ALA A 42 -6.77 -8.88 -6.26
N PHE A 43 -7.07 -8.18 -7.36
CA PHE A 43 -6.32 -6.99 -7.78
C PHE A 43 -6.37 -5.88 -6.74
N PHE A 44 -7.56 -5.46 -6.30
CA PHE A 44 -7.67 -4.37 -5.31
C PHE A 44 -7.19 -4.78 -3.91
N VAL A 45 -7.54 -5.98 -3.46
CA VAL A 45 -7.11 -6.49 -2.15
C VAL A 45 -5.60 -6.74 -2.12
N GLY A 46 -5.02 -7.24 -3.21
CA GLY A 46 -3.57 -7.43 -3.32
C GLY A 46 -2.80 -6.12 -3.11
N HIS A 47 -3.29 -5.02 -3.69
CA HIS A 47 -2.70 -3.70 -3.48
C HIS A 47 -2.86 -3.19 -2.03
N ALA A 48 -4.02 -3.39 -1.41
CA ALA A 48 -4.23 -3.06 0.00
C ALA A 48 -3.30 -3.88 0.91
N LEU A 49 -3.13 -5.18 0.63
CA LEU A 49 -2.21 -6.04 1.38
C LEU A 49 -0.74 -5.63 1.16
N ALA A 50 -0.36 -5.24 -0.06
CA ALA A 50 0.98 -4.73 -0.35
C ALA A 50 1.29 -3.45 0.46
N MET A 51 0.31 -2.57 0.66
CA MET A 51 0.44 -1.40 1.52
C MET A 51 0.73 -1.78 2.99
N LEU A 52 0.04 -2.81 3.49
CA LEU A 52 0.15 -3.25 4.88
C LEU A 52 1.44 -4.05 5.16
N TYR A 53 1.81 -4.94 4.24
CA TYR A 53 2.86 -5.94 4.47
C TYR A 53 4.10 -5.78 3.59
N GLY A 54 4.03 -4.99 2.51
CA GLY A 54 5.15 -4.76 1.59
C GLY A 54 6.04 -3.58 1.98
N PHE A 55 5.51 -2.64 2.76
CA PHE A 55 6.24 -1.45 3.21
C PHE A 55 6.22 -1.41 4.73
N TYR A 56 7.26 -1.99 5.35
CA TYR A 56 7.43 -2.02 6.81
C TYR A 56 8.79 -1.50 7.24
N CYS A 57 8.83 -0.95 8.44
CA CYS A 57 10.04 -0.53 9.10
C CYS A 57 10.92 -1.76 9.41
N PRO A 58 12.18 -1.82 8.95
CA PRO A 58 13.04 -2.98 9.16
C PRO A 58 13.38 -3.25 10.64
N GLU A 59 13.38 -2.21 11.49
CA GLU A 59 13.70 -2.37 12.92
C GLU A 59 12.57 -3.00 13.73
N CYS A 60 11.31 -2.66 13.41
CA CYS A 60 10.19 -3.01 14.27
C CYS A 60 9.00 -3.61 13.53
N GLY A 61 9.04 -3.73 12.20
CA GLY A 61 7.97 -4.31 11.38
C GLY A 61 6.69 -3.46 11.28
N LEU A 62 6.68 -2.22 11.78
CA LEU A 62 5.52 -1.33 11.63
C LEU A 62 5.37 -0.88 10.17
N SER A 63 4.17 -0.97 9.60
CA SER A 63 3.92 -0.45 8.24
C SER A 63 4.24 1.05 8.16
N VAL A 64 4.81 1.49 7.05
CA VAL A 64 5.14 2.91 6.80
C VAL A 64 3.87 3.78 6.74
N TYR A 65 2.71 3.17 6.54
CA TYR A 65 1.40 3.83 6.47
C TYR A 65 0.65 3.83 7.81
N GLN A 66 1.26 3.28 8.85
CA GLN A 66 0.67 3.10 10.15
C GLN A 66 1.24 4.09 11.16
N SER A 67 0.36 4.72 11.95
CA SER A 67 0.76 5.79 12.87
C SER A 67 1.57 5.31 14.08
N LYS A 68 1.26 4.13 14.63
CA LYS A 68 1.97 3.49 15.76
C LYS A 68 1.55 2.02 15.93
N LYS A 69 2.29 1.26 16.74
CA LYS A 69 1.82 -0.04 17.27
C LYS A 69 0.84 0.19 18.42
N GLY A 70 -0.21 -0.62 18.52
CA GLY A 70 -1.14 -0.61 19.66
C GLY A 70 -2.60 -0.89 19.27
N PHE A 71 -3.53 -0.61 20.20
CA PHE A 71 -4.97 -0.80 20.00
C PHE A 71 -5.65 0.33 19.21
N ILE A 72 -5.19 1.57 19.37
CA ILE A 72 -5.69 2.72 18.61
C ILE A 72 -4.66 3.03 17.53
N VAL A 73 -4.93 2.52 16.33
CA VAL A 73 -4.04 2.61 15.17
C VAL A 73 -4.72 3.45 14.10
N GLY A 74 -4.00 4.45 13.59
CA GLY A 74 -4.40 5.17 12.38
C GLY A 74 -3.67 4.61 11.18
N TYR A 75 -4.42 4.30 10.12
CA TYR A 75 -3.87 4.01 8.79
C TYR A 75 -4.16 5.21 7.89
N GLY A 76 -3.14 5.70 7.19
CA GLY A 76 -3.27 6.81 6.26
C GLY A 76 -2.70 6.45 4.89
N PRO A 77 -3.19 7.08 3.80
CA PRO A 77 -2.64 6.89 2.46
C PRO A 77 -1.24 7.51 2.31
N ILE A 78 -0.82 8.36 3.25
CA ILE A 78 0.44 9.08 3.20
C ILE A 78 1.49 8.28 3.97
N PRO A 79 2.60 7.88 3.33
CA PRO A 79 3.67 7.17 4.02
C PRO A 79 4.38 8.11 5.00
N HIS A 80 4.69 7.61 6.20
CA HIS A 80 5.41 8.36 7.22
C HIS A 80 6.93 8.32 6.98
N ARG A 81 7.57 9.49 6.98
CA ARG A 81 9.02 9.61 6.87
C ARG A 81 9.73 8.93 8.04
N ASN A 82 9.24 9.12 9.26
CA ASN A 82 9.79 8.49 10.47
C ASN A 82 8.83 7.41 10.96
N CYS A 83 9.38 6.30 11.46
CA CYS A 83 8.58 5.24 12.07
C CYS A 83 7.88 5.76 13.33
N GLY A 84 6.55 5.66 13.38
CA GLY A 84 5.76 6.09 14.55
C GLY A 84 5.90 5.20 15.80
N HIS A 85 6.77 4.19 15.77
CA HIS A 85 7.08 3.34 16.93
C HIS A 85 8.55 3.42 17.36
N CYS A 86 9.50 3.16 16.46
CA CYS A 86 10.94 3.16 16.79
C CYS A 86 11.67 4.46 16.44
N GLY A 87 11.02 5.42 15.78
CA GLY A 87 11.62 6.70 15.40
C GLY A 87 12.59 6.66 14.21
N ARG A 88 12.87 5.50 13.62
CA ARG A 88 13.77 5.36 12.47
C ARG A 88 13.32 6.21 11.28
N ASP A 89 14.26 6.94 10.67
CA ASP A 89 14.02 7.72 9.45
C ASP A 89 14.07 6.81 8.22
N HIS A 90 12.91 6.60 7.60
CA HIS A 90 12.75 5.78 6.40
C HIS A 90 13.28 6.45 5.12
N SER A 91 13.67 7.73 5.17
CA SER A 91 14.31 8.43 4.05
C SER A 91 15.79 8.11 3.91
N ARG A 92 16.41 7.55 4.97
CA ARG A 92 17.80 7.09 4.93
C ARG A 92 17.88 5.74 4.22
N THR A 93 18.87 5.60 3.35
CA THR A 93 19.31 4.33 2.78
C THR A 93 20.47 3.84 3.63
N GLU A 94 20.14 3.11 4.69
CA GLU A 94 21.13 2.41 5.52
C GLU A 94 21.13 0.94 5.15
#